data_AF-A0A530AZR6-F1
#
_entry.id   AF-A0A530AZR6-F1
#
_cell.length_a   1.000
_cell.length_b   1.000
_cell.length_c   1.000
_cell.angle_alpha   90.00
_cell.angle_beta   90.00
_cell.angle_gamma   90.00
#
_symmetry.space_group_name_H-M   'P 1'
#
loop_
_entity.id
_entity.type
_entity.pdbx_description
1 polymer ?
#
loop_
_entity_poly.entity_id
_entity_poly.type
_entity_poly.pdbx_seq_one_letter_code
_entity_poly.pdbx_strand_id
1 'polypeptide(L)'
;MTVLLSIRDLRVAYRRDGIEVPALKGVSLDVLEGERLAIIGESGSGKSTLALAVAGLLARGAEIGGRMDWFLPAGVGAKAPLSGLPAISPSRGEIGSSVAGSHLATLK
;
A
#
# COMPACT_ATOMS: atom_id res chain seq x y z
N MET A 1 -17.10 -4.58 17.09
CA MET A 1 -16.36 -3.98 15.97
C MET A 1 -14.89 -4.28 16.20
N THR A 2 -14.27 -5.03 15.29
CA THR A 2 -12.87 -5.48 15.41
C THR A 2 -11.98 -4.51 14.66
N VAL A 3 -10.87 -4.07 15.27
CA VAL A 3 -9.84 -3.28 14.57
C VAL A 3 -9.12 -4.21 13.61
N LEU A 4 -8.97 -3.81 12.35
CA LEU A 4 -8.20 -4.53 11.32
C LEU A 4 -6.79 -3.96 11.18
N LEU A 5 -6.67 -2.63 11.24
CA LEU A 5 -5.42 -1.89 11.14
C LEU A 5 -5.37 -0.82 12.23
N SER A 6 -4.27 -0.77 12.97
CA SER A 6 -4.00 0.29 13.94
C SER A 6 -2.70 0.99 13.62
N ILE A 7 -2.74 2.31 13.47
CA ILE A 7 -1.59 3.18 13.22
C ILE A 7 -1.40 4.09 14.42
N ARG A 8 -0.18 4.17 14.95
CA ARG A 8 0.18 5.01 16.09
C ARG A 8 1.43 5.82 15.79
N ASP A 9 1.27 7.14 15.79
CA ASP A 9 2.32 8.14 15.55
C ASP A 9 3.20 7.80 14.33
N LEU A 10 2.58 7.39 13.22
CA LEU A 10 3.31 7.05 12.00
C LEU A 10 3.95 8.31 11.42
N ARG A 11 5.28 8.29 11.35
CA ARG A 11 6.11 9.33 10.76
C ARG A 11 6.86 8.73 9.59
N VAL A 12 6.93 9.48 8.51
CA VAL A 12 7.70 9.09 7.33
C VAL A 12 8.42 10.32 6.82
N ALA A 13 9.72 10.17 6.62
CA ALA A 13 10.55 11.19 6.01
C ALA A 13 11.38 10.61 4.86
N TYR A 14 11.73 11.48 3.91
CA TYR A 14 12.60 11.13 2.80
C TYR A 14 13.80 12.04 2.79
N ARG A 15 14.95 11.52 2.38
CA ARG A 15 16.16 12.32 2.21
C ARG A 15 16.22 12.91 0.81
N ARG A 16 16.42 14.22 0.71
CA ARG A 16 16.63 14.95 -0.54
C ARG A 16 17.79 15.92 -0.36
N ASP A 17 18.82 15.81 -1.20
CA ASP A 17 20.01 16.67 -1.15
C ASP A 17 20.65 16.76 0.25
N GLY A 18 20.64 15.64 0.97
CA GLY A 18 21.16 15.54 2.34
C GLY A 18 20.20 16.01 3.43
N ILE A 19 19.10 16.69 3.07
CA ILE A 19 18.09 17.22 3.98
C ILE A 19 16.95 16.21 4.14
N GLU A 20 16.51 16.01 5.38
CA GLU A 20 15.33 15.20 5.69
C GLU A 20 14.06 16.03 5.46
N VAL A 21 13.16 15.50 4.63
CA VAL A 21 11.88 16.15 4.30
C VAL A 21 10.74 15.27 4.84
N PRO A 22 9.99 15.74 5.85
CA PRO A 22 8.91 14.96 6.44
C PRO A 22 7.71 14.90 5.49
N ALA A 23 7.28 13.68 5.13
CA ALA A 23 6.08 13.42 4.36
C ALA A 23 4.87 13.12 5.25
N LEU A 24 5.08 12.48 6.40
CA LEU A 24 4.09 12.28 7.46
C LEU A 24 4.66 12.74 8.80
N LYS A 25 3.92 13.56 9.54
CA LYS A 25 4.38 14.22 10.78
C LYS A 25 3.83 13.59 12.06
N GLY A 26 3.25 12.39 11.98
CA GLY A 26 2.59 11.71 13.10
C GLY A 26 1.11 11.48 12.81
N VAL A 27 0.82 10.37 12.11
CA VAL A 27 -0.55 9.93 11.81
C VAL A 27 -0.95 8.85 12.80
N SER A 28 -2.12 9.00 13.42
CA SER A 28 -2.73 7.95 14.26
C SER A 28 -4.18 7.76 13.83
N LEU A 29 -4.53 6.51 13.50
CA LEU A 29 -5.89 6.13 13.11
C LEU A 29 -6.09 4.63 13.34
N ASP A 30 -7.34 4.22 13.46
CA ASP A 30 -7.75 2.83 13.40
C ASP A 30 -8.67 2.64 12.20
N VAL A 31 -8.57 1.48 11.55
CA VAL A 31 -9.52 1.03 10.53
C VAL A 31 -10.18 -0.24 11.03
N LEU A 32 -11.50 -0.21 11.12
CA LEU A 32 -12.31 -1.35 11.55
C LEU A 32 -12.55 -2.33 10.40
N GLU A 33 -12.84 -3.57 10.74
CA GLU A 33 -13.28 -4.56 9.77
C GLU A 33 -14.54 -4.09 9.02
N GLY A 34 -14.49 -4.13 7.68
CA GLY A 34 -15.58 -3.68 6.82
C GLY A 34 -15.69 -2.16 6.63
N GLU A 35 -14.82 -1.38 7.27
CA GLU A 35 -14.78 0.08 7.12
C GLU A 35 -14.22 0.50 5.76
N ARG A 36 -14.75 1.61 5.21
CA ARG A 36 -14.18 2.30 4.05
C ARG A 36 -13.67 3.66 4.50
N LEU A 37 -12.36 3.81 4.57
CA LEU A 37 -11.70 5.07 4.92
C LEU A 37 -11.24 5.81 3.65
N ALA A 38 -11.56 7.11 3.55
CA ALA A 38 -11.07 7.98 2.50
C ALA A 38 -10.03 8.96 3.04
N ILE A 39 -8.89 9.11 2.35
CA ILE A 39 -7.85 10.09 2.68
C ILE A 39 -7.91 11.23 1.66
N ILE A 40 -8.24 12.44 2.11
CA ILE A 40 -8.44 13.62 1.26
C ILE A 40 -7.52 14.75 1.73
N GLY A 41 -7.08 15.61 0.79
CA GLY A 41 -6.22 16.75 1.07
C GLY A 41 -5.46 17.22 -0.16
N GLU A 42 -4.76 18.35 -0.05
CA GLU A 42 -4.00 18.98 -1.14
C GLU A 42 -2.85 18.12 -1.67
N SER A 43 -2.34 18.47 -2.86
CA SER A 43 -1.12 17.83 -3.39
C SER A 43 0.04 18.01 -2.41
N GLY A 44 0.83 16.95 -2.19
CA GLY A 44 1.96 16.99 -1.26
C GLY A 44 1.64 16.80 0.23
N SER A 45 0.36 16.66 0.64
CA SER A 45 -0.01 16.49 2.06
C SER A 45 0.35 15.12 2.67
N GLY A 46 0.97 14.22 1.91
CA GLY A 46 1.40 12.89 2.39
C GLY A 46 0.43 11.75 2.13
N LYS A 47 -0.72 11.97 1.46
CA LYS A 47 -1.74 10.92 1.19
C LYS A 47 -1.16 9.65 0.54
N SER A 48 -0.43 9.82 -0.57
CA SER A 48 0.20 8.69 -1.26
C SER A 48 1.28 8.03 -0.41
N THR A 49 1.98 8.79 0.44
CA THR A 49 2.94 8.21 1.39
C THR A 49 2.24 7.36 2.44
N LEU A 50 1.12 7.82 2.99
CA LEU A 50 0.31 7.02 3.93
C LEU A 50 -0.23 5.74 3.26
N ALA A 51 -0.77 5.85 2.04
CA ALA A 51 -1.25 4.69 1.29
C ALA A 51 -0.13 3.67 1.01
N LEU A 52 1.05 4.14 0.59
CA LEU A 52 2.21 3.28 0.36
C LEU A 52 2.75 2.66 1.65
N ALA A 53 2.74 3.40 2.76
CA ALA A 53 3.11 2.87 4.08
C ALA A 53 2.22 1.71 4.49
N VAL A 54 0.90 1.89 4.37
CA VAL A 54 -0.09 0.84 4.66
C VAL A 54 0.11 -0.37 3.74
N ALA A 55 0.40 -0.17 2.46
CA ALA A 55 0.64 -1.25 1.51
C ALA A 55 2.02 -1.94 1.67
N GLY A 56 2.92 -1.43 2.52
CA GLY A 56 4.29 -1.92 2.64
C GLY A 56 5.17 -1.61 1.42
N LEU A 57 4.86 -0.53 0.69
CA LEU A 57 5.48 -0.15 -0.59
C LEU A 57 6.25 1.17 -0.53
N LEU A 58 6.73 1.57 0.64
CA LEU A 58 7.57 2.77 0.77
C LEU A 58 8.89 2.62 0.00
N ALA A 59 9.40 3.73 -0.53
CA ALA A 59 10.67 3.75 -1.23
C ALA A 59 11.82 3.35 -0.28
N ARG A 60 12.88 2.72 -0.82
CA ARG A 60 14.01 2.21 -0.03
C ARG A 60 14.73 3.24 0.86
N GLY A 61 14.61 4.53 0.55
CA GLY A 61 15.20 5.63 1.32
C GLY A 61 14.24 6.32 2.29
N ALA A 62 13.07 5.73 2.54
CA ALA A 62 12.12 6.24 3.52
C ALA A 62 12.59 5.90 4.94
N GLU A 63 12.65 6.91 5.80
CA GLU A 63 12.83 6.73 7.23
C GLU A 63 11.46 6.69 7.88
N ILE A 64 11.19 5.63 8.66
CA ILE A 64 9.87 5.34 9.23
C ILE A 64 9.98 5.34 10.75
N GLY A 65 9.07 6.07 11.40
CA GLY A 65 8.87 6.05 12.85
C GLY A 65 7.42 5.69 13.22
N GLY A 66 7.19 5.38 14.49
CA GLY A 66 5.89 4.98 15.01
C GLY A 66 5.64 3.48 14.89
N ARG A 67 4.36 3.08 14.88
CA ARG A 67 3.94 1.67 14.79
C ARG A 67 2.71 1.49 13.91
N MET A 68 2.67 0.36 13.20
CA MET A 68 1.52 -0.10 12.44
C MET A 68 1.28 -1.58 12.72
N ASP A 69 0.12 -1.90 13.27
CA ASP A 69 -0.28 -3.25 13.68
C ASP A 69 -1.47 -3.73 12.84
N TRP A 70 -1.37 -4.95 12.30
CA TRP A 70 -2.43 -5.60 11.54
C TRP A 70 -3.03 -6.73 12.37
N PHE A 71 -4.36 -6.71 12.51
CA PHE A 71 -5.11 -7.70 13.26
C PHE A 71 -5.98 -8.51 12.31
N LEU A 72 -5.39 -9.54 11.70
CA LEU A 72 -6.10 -10.43 10.79
C LEU A 72 -6.95 -11.44 11.59
N PRO A 73 -8.23 -11.64 11.25
CA PRO A 73 -9.02 -12.72 11.83
C PRO A 73 -8.37 -14.07 11.55
N ALA A 74 -8.36 -14.97 12.54
CA ALA A 74 -7.85 -16.32 12.37
C ALA A 74 -8.54 -17.02 11.18
N GLY A 75 -7.75 -17.55 10.24
CA GLY A 75 -8.26 -18.22 9.03
C GLY A 75 -8.37 -17.36 7.77
N VAL A 76 -8.11 -16.05 7.86
CA VAL A 76 -7.90 -15.21 6.66
C VAL A 76 -6.48 -15.47 6.14
N GLY A 77 -6.34 -16.49 5.30
CA GLY A 77 -5.18 -16.54 4.38
C GLY A 77 -5.23 -15.30 3.50
N ALA A 78 -4.12 -14.58 3.36
CA ALA A 78 -4.03 -13.44 2.46
C ALA A 78 -4.35 -13.90 1.03
N LYS A 79 -5.61 -13.77 0.62
CA LYS A 79 -6.03 -13.95 -0.77
C LYS A 79 -5.78 -12.64 -1.51
N ALA A 80 -4.51 -12.32 -1.73
CA ALA A 80 -4.23 -11.54 -2.93
C ALA A 80 -4.76 -12.37 -4.10
N PRO A 81 -5.65 -11.86 -4.96
CA PRO A 81 -5.96 -12.57 -6.19
C PRO A 81 -4.65 -12.75 -6.95
N LEU A 82 -4.13 -13.99 -6.95
CA LEU A 82 -3.10 -14.41 -7.89
C LEU A 82 -3.67 -14.10 -9.28
N SER A 83 -3.03 -13.17 -10.00
CA SER A 83 -3.41 -12.72 -11.35
C SER A 83 -4.73 -11.93 -11.47
N GLY A 84 -4.62 -10.62 -11.26
CA GLY A 84 -5.55 -9.62 -11.81
C GLY A 84 -4.90 -8.27 -12.07
N LEU A 85 -3.59 -8.14 -11.80
CA LEU A 85 -2.85 -6.94 -12.18
C LEU A 85 -2.71 -6.94 -13.70
N PRO A 86 -3.21 -5.92 -14.42
CA PRO A 86 -2.87 -5.76 -15.82
C PRO A 86 -1.34 -5.73 -15.94
N ALA A 87 -0.80 -6.34 -16.98
CA ALA A 87 0.63 -6.31 -17.27
C ALA A 87 1.04 -4.84 -17.47
N ILE A 88 1.50 -4.18 -16.42
CA ILE A 88 2.02 -2.82 -16.49
C ILE A 88 3.41 -2.92 -17.11
N SER A 89 3.49 -2.66 -18.42
CA SER A 89 4.79 -2.55 -19.08
C SER A 89 5.53 -1.33 -18.50
N PRO A 90 6.76 -1.47 -17.98
CA PRO A 90 7.48 -0.37 -17.35
C PRO A 90 7.89 0.75 -18.32
N SER A 91 7.77 0.55 -19.63
CA SER A 91 8.21 1.52 -20.65
C SER A 91 7.12 2.47 -21.16
N ARG A 92 5.84 2.17 -20.93
CA ARG A 92 4.71 3.02 -21.32
C ARG A 92 3.50 2.57 -20.52
N GLY A 93 2.92 3.46 -19.72
CA GLY A 93 1.76 3.17 -18.87
C GLY A 93 0.47 2.92 -19.65
N GLU A 94 0.46 1.98 -20.59
CA GLU A 94 -0.71 1.54 -21.33
C GLU A 94 -1.29 0.28 -20.67
N ILE A 95 -2.61 0.30 -20.43
CA ILE A 95 -3.37 -0.82 -19.85
C ILE A 95 -4.03 -1.58 -21.00
N GLY A 96 -3.55 -2.79 -21.30
CA GLY A 96 -4.20 -3.71 -22.24
C GLY A 96 -5.24 -4.59 -21.55
N SER A 97 -6.36 -4.88 -22.22
CA SER A 97 -7.40 -5.80 -21.74
C SER A 97 -6.95 -7.26 -21.87
N SER A 98 -6.90 -8.01 -20.75
CA SER A 98 -6.69 -9.46 -20.81
C SER A 98 -8.02 -10.16 -21.05
N VAL A 99 -8.25 -10.63 -22.28
CA VAL A 99 -9.27 -11.66 -22.54
C VAL A 99 -8.66 -13.01 -22.19
N ALA A 100 -9.25 -13.70 -21.22
CA ALA A 100 -8.88 -15.05 -20.84
C ALA A 100 -9.26 -16.04 -21.96
N GLY A 101 -8.29 -16.84 -22.42
CA GLY A 101 -8.49 -17.84 -23.47
C GLY A 101 -7.48 -18.99 -23.41
N SER A 102 -7.86 -20.04 -22.68
CA SER A 102 -7.56 -21.48 -22.84
C SER A 102 -6.13 -22.00 -23.09
N HIS A 103 -5.70 -22.83 -22.12
CA HIS A 103 -4.87 -24.04 -22.18
C HIS A 103 -4.18 -24.46 -23.49
N LEU A 104 -2.91 -24.85 -23.39
CA LEU A 104 -2.51 -26.28 -23.34
C LEU A 104 -1.05 -26.43 -22.92
N ALA A 105 -0.84 -27.34 -21.98
CA ALA A 105 0.47 -27.82 -21.55
C ALA A 105 1.15 -28.64 -22.66
N THR A 106 2.47 -28.54 -22.79
CA THR A 106 3.32 -29.63 -23.27
C THR A 106 4.69 -29.46 -22.63
N LEU A 107 5.01 -30.37 -21.71
CA LEU A 107 6.33 -30.58 -21.14
C LEU A 107 7.22 -31.31 -22.14
N LYS A 108 8.49 -30.94 -22.20
CA LYS A 108 9.60 -31.81 -22.60
C LYS A 108 10.62 -31.82 -21.49
#